data_AF-A0A3B8SQ85-F1
#
_entry.id   AF-A0A3B8SQ85-F1
#
_cell.length_a   1.000
_cell.length_b   1.000
_cell.length_c   1.000
_cell.angle_alpha   90.00
_cell.angle_beta   90.00
_cell.angle_gamma   90.00
#
_symmetry.space_group_name_H-M   'P 1'
#
loop_
_entity.id
_entity.type
_entity.pdbx_description
1 polymer ?
#
loop_
_entity_poly.entity_id
_entity_poly.type
_entity_poly.pdbx_seq_one_letter_code
_entity_poly.pdbx_strand_id
1 'polypeptide(L)'
;MKKGLKLIILGILAIFLTGCGNKYKGYWCNYNETASIVVLLEDNIKSSERTKIEEKIETFDNVASSNYYSKEDYNIEIGDASSDLDIYASYFILLNSMDSVGTYVEELKQLPGVKSANQTNAKTNVSLYNIKSWGKYTYTDSDESTENDLETGKFKIKKGVITFTPDKEGQTKLLYIKDGLLCGDADCNKIFAKSTSTCTSPQTDE
;
A
#
# COMPACT_ATOMS: atom_id res chain seq x y z
N MET A 1 6.88 -31.36 52.42
CA MET A 1 7.16 -30.95 51.02
C MET A 1 8.29 -29.92 51.01
N LYS A 2 9.48 -30.32 50.53
CA LYS A 2 10.74 -29.56 50.63
C LYS A 2 10.65 -28.24 49.85
N LYS A 3 11.13 -27.14 50.45
CA LYS A 3 11.07 -25.76 49.91
C LYS A 3 11.55 -25.62 48.45
N GLY A 4 12.45 -26.48 47.99
CA GLY A 4 12.91 -26.52 46.60
C GLY A 4 11.85 -26.94 45.56
N LEU A 5 10.87 -27.78 45.94
CA LEU A 5 9.80 -28.21 45.02
C LEU A 5 8.84 -27.06 44.69
N LYS A 6 8.62 -26.14 45.64
CA LYS A 6 7.79 -24.94 45.42
C LYS A 6 8.43 -23.96 44.43
N LEU A 7 9.76 -23.82 44.45
CA LEU A 7 10.49 -22.94 43.52
C LEU A 7 10.50 -23.48 42.09
N ILE A 8 10.61 -24.80 41.91
CA ILE A 8 10.56 -25.44 40.59
C ILE A 8 9.16 -25.31 39.98
N ILE A 9 8.11 -25.52 40.78
CA ILE A 9 6.72 -25.35 40.32
C ILE A 9 6.44 -23.88 39.96
N LEU A 10 6.97 -22.91 40.72
CA LEU A 10 6.84 -21.48 40.38
C LEU A 10 7.57 -21.13 39.08
N GLY A 11 8.75 -21.70 38.85
CA GLY A 11 9.52 -21.51 37.61
C GLY A 11 8.81 -22.08 36.39
N ILE A 12 8.21 -23.27 36.50
CA ILE A 12 7.45 -23.90 35.42
C ILE A 12 6.15 -23.11 35.15
N LEU A 13 5.44 -22.62 36.17
CA LEU A 13 4.27 -21.75 35.99
C LEU A 13 4.61 -20.40 35.33
N ALA A 14 5.77 -19.83 35.63
CA ALA A 14 6.24 -18.61 34.98
C ALA A 14 6.57 -18.82 33.49
N ILE A 15 7.08 -20.00 33.12
CA ILE A 15 7.34 -20.36 31.71
C ILE A 15 6.01 -20.54 30.95
N PHE A 16 4.99 -21.14 31.56
CA PHE A 16 3.67 -21.30 30.93
C PHE A 16 2.89 -19.97 30.75
N LEU A 17 3.17 -18.93 31.55
CA LEU A 17 2.58 -17.59 31.36
C LEU A 17 3.15 -16.80 30.16
N THR A 18 4.21 -17.29 29.50
CA THR A 18 4.78 -16.64 28.31
C THR A 18 4.06 -16.99 27.00
N GLY A 19 3.04 -17.87 27.06
CA GLY A 19 2.38 -18.45 25.88
C GLY A 19 1.49 -17.52 25.04
N CYS A 20 1.04 -16.38 25.56
CA CYS A 20 0.16 -15.48 24.79
C CYS A 20 0.90 -14.59 23.77
N GLY A 21 2.23 -14.49 23.85
CA GLY A 21 3.02 -13.56 23.03
C GLY A 21 3.52 -14.10 21.70
N ASN A 22 3.38 -15.40 21.42
CA ASN A 22 3.96 -16.04 20.23
C ASN A 22 3.03 -16.02 19.00
N LYS A 23 1.71 -15.90 19.20
CA LYS A 23 0.72 -16.02 18.11
C LYS A 23 0.90 -14.97 17.01
N TYR A 24 1.33 -13.78 17.38
CA TYR A 24 1.44 -12.64 16.47
C TYR A 24 2.88 -12.31 16.06
N LYS A 25 3.86 -13.12 16.49
CA LYS A 25 5.25 -12.91 16.09
C LYS A 25 5.42 -13.19 14.60
N GLY A 26 6.25 -12.36 13.97
CA GLY A 26 6.59 -12.46 12.56
C GLY A 26 6.26 -11.19 11.79
N TYR A 27 6.38 -11.31 10.48
CA TYR A 27 6.12 -10.24 9.53
C TYR A 27 4.65 -10.23 9.13
N TRP A 28 4.06 -9.05 9.10
CA TRP A 28 2.66 -8.81 8.75
C TRP A 28 2.59 -7.70 7.73
N CYS A 29 1.97 -8.02 6.61
CA CYS A 29 1.97 -7.20 5.40
C CYS A 29 0.55 -6.85 5.03
N ASN A 30 0.31 -5.58 4.77
CA ASN A 30 -0.86 -5.16 4.04
C ASN A 30 -0.38 -4.41 2.80
N TYR A 31 -0.91 -4.82 1.65
CA TYR A 31 -0.63 -4.25 0.35
C TYR A 31 -1.81 -3.36 -0.04
N ASN A 32 -1.53 -2.09 -0.31
CA ASN A 32 -2.46 -1.18 -0.95
C ASN A 32 -1.99 -0.98 -2.38
N GLU A 33 -2.57 -1.74 -3.29
CA GLU A 33 -2.36 -1.54 -4.72
C GLU A 33 -3.20 -0.35 -5.19
N THR A 34 -2.57 0.50 -5.99
CA THR A 34 -3.19 1.65 -6.65
C THR A 34 -2.81 1.61 -8.12
N ALA A 35 -3.65 2.07 -9.03
CA ALA A 35 -3.34 2.05 -10.45
C ALA A 35 -3.04 3.45 -10.99
N SER A 36 -2.40 3.49 -12.15
CA SER A 36 -2.43 4.65 -13.02
C SER A 36 -3.12 4.33 -14.34
N ILE A 37 -3.75 5.33 -14.95
CA ILE A 37 -4.31 5.24 -16.30
C ILE A 37 -3.56 6.27 -17.16
N VAL A 38 -3.00 5.82 -18.28
CA VAL A 38 -2.45 6.67 -19.32
C VAL A 38 -3.45 6.75 -20.46
N VAL A 39 -3.90 7.97 -20.75
CA VAL A 39 -4.81 8.27 -21.86
C VAL A 39 -4.01 8.99 -22.94
N LEU A 40 -3.78 8.34 -24.08
CA LEU A 40 -3.19 8.96 -25.25
C LEU A 40 -4.29 9.62 -26.08
N LEU A 41 -4.07 10.86 -26.50
CA LEU A 41 -5.02 11.66 -27.26
C LEU A 41 -4.75 11.55 -28.76
N GLU A 42 -5.75 11.82 -29.59
CA GLU A 42 -5.56 11.98 -31.04
C GLU A 42 -4.76 13.25 -31.36
N ASP A 43 -3.97 13.23 -32.43
CA ASP A 43 -3.07 14.33 -32.81
C ASP A 43 -3.78 15.65 -33.10
N ASN A 44 -5.00 15.57 -33.57
CA ASN A 44 -5.85 16.68 -33.98
C ASN A 44 -7.01 16.91 -33.01
N ILE A 45 -6.86 16.48 -31.74
CA ILE A 45 -7.90 16.67 -30.71
C ILE A 45 -8.30 18.14 -30.57
N LYS A 46 -9.61 18.40 -30.49
CA LYS A 46 -10.15 19.75 -30.28
C LYS A 46 -10.19 20.08 -28.79
N SER A 47 -10.10 21.37 -28.46
CA SER A 47 -10.22 21.84 -27.08
C SER A 47 -11.52 21.39 -26.40
N SER A 48 -12.64 21.32 -27.14
CA SER A 48 -13.93 20.87 -26.60
C SER A 48 -14.01 19.36 -26.36
N GLU A 49 -13.20 18.55 -27.06
CA GLU A 49 -13.07 17.12 -26.81
C GLU A 49 -12.19 16.89 -25.58
N ARG A 50 -11.11 17.66 -25.47
CA ARG A 50 -10.24 17.67 -24.28
C ARG A 50 -11.01 18.04 -23.00
N THR A 51 -11.83 19.08 -23.03
CA THR A 51 -12.66 19.46 -21.87
C THR A 51 -13.60 18.34 -21.42
N LYS A 52 -14.18 17.57 -22.36
CA LYS A 52 -15.02 16.41 -22.00
C LYS A 52 -14.23 15.29 -21.33
N ILE A 53 -12.97 15.10 -21.70
CA ILE A 53 -12.07 14.14 -21.05
C ILE A 53 -11.78 14.60 -19.63
N GLU A 54 -11.45 15.88 -19.44
CA GLU A 54 -11.22 16.48 -18.11
C GLU A 54 -12.46 16.34 -17.21
N GLU A 55 -13.63 16.75 -17.70
CA GLU A 55 -14.91 16.59 -17.01
C GLU A 55 -15.19 15.12 -16.66
N LYS A 56 -14.86 14.18 -17.55
CA LYS A 56 -15.04 12.75 -17.27
C LYS A 56 -14.10 12.28 -16.15
N ILE A 57 -12.83 12.68 -16.16
CA ILE A 57 -11.86 12.35 -15.11
C ILE A 57 -12.33 12.85 -13.75
N GLU A 58 -12.92 14.05 -13.69
CA GLU A 58 -13.48 14.63 -12.46
C GLU A 58 -14.67 13.83 -11.88
N THR A 59 -15.32 12.97 -12.68
CA THR A 59 -16.39 12.09 -12.18
C THR A 59 -15.89 10.82 -11.49
N PHE A 60 -14.59 10.53 -11.51
CA PHE A 60 -14.03 9.33 -10.91
C PHE A 60 -13.78 9.52 -9.41
N ASP A 61 -14.33 8.63 -8.58
CA ASP A 61 -14.39 8.80 -7.13
C ASP A 61 -13.03 8.69 -6.42
N ASN A 62 -12.05 8.03 -7.03
CA ASN A 62 -10.78 7.69 -6.39
C ASN A 62 -9.55 8.28 -7.11
N VAL A 63 -9.69 9.39 -7.83
CA VAL A 63 -8.53 10.08 -8.45
C VAL A 63 -7.67 10.76 -7.38
N ALA A 64 -6.39 10.39 -7.34
CA ALA A 64 -5.38 11.03 -6.50
C ALA A 64 -4.80 12.29 -7.17
N SER A 65 -4.51 12.18 -8.47
CA SER A 65 -4.08 13.30 -9.31
C SER A 65 -4.30 12.98 -10.79
N SER A 66 -4.42 14.03 -11.60
CA SER A 66 -4.50 13.94 -13.06
C SER A 66 -3.66 15.04 -13.67
N ASN A 67 -2.69 14.67 -14.50
CA ASN A 67 -1.78 15.61 -15.15
C ASN A 67 -1.90 15.47 -16.67
N TYR A 68 -1.99 16.61 -17.34
CA TYR A 68 -1.93 16.69 -18.80
C TYR A 68 -0.48 16.94 -19.22
N TYR A 69 -0.01 16.17 -20.20
CA TYR A 69 1.27 16.37 -20.86
C TYR A 69 1.02 16.62 -22.35
N SER A 70 1.40 17.79 -22.82
CA SER A 70 1.38 18.11 -24.24
C SER A 70 2.56 17.43 -24.96
N LYS A 71 2.48 17.36 -26.29
CA LYS A 71 3.61 16.93 -27.10
C LYS A 71 4.86 17.80 -26.88
N GLU A 72 4.65 19.11 -26.67
CA GLU A 72 5.73 20.07 -26.38
C GLU A 72 6.44 19.71 -25.08
N ASP A 73 5.70 19.35 -24.03
CA ASP A 73 6.27 18.98 -22.73
C ASP A 73 7.19 17.76 -22.87
N TYR A 74 6.78 16.75 -23.63
CA TYR A 74 7.61 15.58 -23.94
C TYR A 74 8.86 15.94 -24.76
N ASN A 75 8.72 16.80 -25.77
CA ASN A 75 9.86 17.24 -26.58
C ASN A 75 10.91 18.01 -25.76
N ILE A 76 10.47 18.80 -24.78
CA ILE A 76 11.34 19.50 -23.84
C ILE A 76 12.09 18.49 -22.93
N GLU A 77 11.40 17.49 -22.39
CA GLU A 77 12.01 16.48 -21.51
C GLU A 77 13.03 15.60 -22.22
N ILE A 78 12.76 15.21 -23.47
CA ILE A 78 13.64 14.33 -24.26
C ILE A 78 14.87 15.11 -24.78
N GLY A 79 14.84 16.44 -24.76
CA GLY A 79 15.94 17.30 -25.19
C GLY A 79 16.19 17.30 -26.69
N ASP A 80 15.25 16.76 -27.48
CA ASP A 80 15.33 16.69 -28.93
C ASP A 80 13.99 17.09 -29.56
N ALA A 81 13.95 18.29 -30.14
CA ALA A 81 12.79 18.81 -30.84
C ALA A 81 12.52 18.10 -32.19
N SER A 82 13.39 17.16 -32.60
CA SER A 82 13.39 16.55 -33.93
C SER A 82 13.18 15.04 -33.95
N SER A 83 12.74 14.44 -32.83
CA SER A 83 12.57 13.00 -32.81
C SER A 83 11.37 12.59 -33.69
N ASP A 84 11.57 11.71 -34.68
CA ASP A 84 10.53 10.98 -35.44
C ASP A 84 9.70 10.03 -34.53
N LEU A 85 9.63 10.32 -33.23
CA LEU A 85 8.90 9.55 -32.25
C LEU A 85 7.42 9.92 -32.33
N ASP A 86 6.58 8.89 -32.33
CA ASP A 86 5.14 9.02 -32.35
C ASP A 86 4.63 9.45 -30.96
N ILE A 87 4.86 10.73 -30.62
CA ILE A 87 4.52 11.32 -29.33
C ILE A 87 3.09 11.84 -29.38
N TYR A 88 2.26 11.31 -28.48
CA TYR A 88 0.89 11.75 -28.27
C TYR A 88 0.81 12.67 -27.06
N ALA A 89 -0.02 13.70 -27.14
CA ALA A 89 -0.46 14.38 -25.93
C ALA A 89 -1.20 13.35 -25.06
N SER A 90 -1.05 13.46 -23.74
CA SER A 90 -1.57 12.44 -22.84
C SER A 90 -2.13 13.01 -21.54
N TYR A 91 -3.03 12.25 -20.91
CA TYR A 91 -3.30 12.38 -19.48
C TYR A 91 -2.67 11.23 -18.73
N PHE A 92 -2.01 11.55 -17.62
CA PHE A 92 -1.59 10.59 -16.61
C PHE A 92 -2.49 10.75 -15.38
N ILE A 93 -3.29 9.73 -15.09
CA ILE A 93 -4.23 9.71 -13.97
C ILE A 93 -3.70 8.73 -12.92
N LEU A 94 -3.43 9.21 -11.71
CA LEU A 94 -3.08 8.38 -10.56
C LEU A 94 -4.34 8.17 -9.72
N LEU A 95 -4.60 6.92 -9.32
CA LEU A 95 -5.74 6.55 -8.51
C LEU A 95 -5.31 6.23 -7.07
N ASN A 96 -6.22 6.36 -6.12
CA ASN A 96 -6.03 6.05 -4.70
C ASN A 96 -6.32 4.57 -4.39
N SER A 97 -6.95 3.84 -5.31
CA SER A 97 -7.22 2.40 -5.20
C SER A 97 -7.33 1.75 -6.57
N MET A 98 -7.36 0.41 -6.60
CA MET A 98 -7.63 -0.38 -7.81
C MET A 98 -9.12 -0.47 -8.16
N ASP A 99 -10.00 0.14 -7.36
CA ASP A 99 -11.44 0.06 -7.57
C ASP A 99 -11.83 0.74 -8.87
N SER A 100 -12.69 0.07 -9.63
CA SER A 100 -13.30 0.59 -10.87
C SER A 100 -12.32 0.98 -11.99
N VAL A 101 -11.01 0.70 -11.86
CA VAL A 101 -9.97 1.05 -12.85
C VAL A 101 -10.34 0.57 -14.26
N GLY A 102 -10.76 -0.70 -14.38
CA GLY A 102 -11.18 -1.27 -15.65
C GLY A 102 -12.37 -0.52 -16.26
N THR A 103 -13.35 -0.15 -15.45
CA THR A 103 -14.50 0.64 -15.90
C THR A 103 -14.06 2.02 -16.39
N TYR A 104 -13.20 2.72 -15.64
CA TYR A 104 -12.71 4.04 -16.03
C TYR A 104 -11.91 4.00 -17.34
N VAL A 105 -11.07 2.98 -17.52
CA VAL A 105 -10.34 2.76 -18.77
C VAL A 105 -11.31 2.60 -19.95
N GLU A 106 -12.34 1.78 -19.81
CA GLU A 106 -13.32 1.57 -20.89
C GLU A 106 -14.17 2.82 -21.16
N GLU A 107 -14.56 3.57 -20.13
CA GLU A 107 -15.27 4.83 -20.29
C GLU A 107 -14.43 5.89 -21.00
N LEU A 108 -13.12 6.00 -20.68
CA LEU A 108 -12.20 6.92 -21.34
C LEU A 108 -11.98 6.55 -22.81
N LYS A 109 -11.83 5.25 -23.14
CA LYS A 109 -11.66 4.79 -24.53
C LYS A 109 -12.84 5.17 -25.43
N GLN A 110 -14.04 5.34 -24.88
CA GLN A 110 -15.24 5.68 -25.64
C GLN A 110 -15.37 7.18 -25.92
N LEU A 111 -14.52 8.03 -25.32
CA LEU A 111 -14.59 9.47 -25.52
C LEU A 111 -13.97 9.88 -26.87
N PRO A 112 -14.62 10.82 -27.60
CA PRO A 112 -14.02 11.43 -28.77
C PRO A 112 -12.68 12.09 -28.46
N GLY A 113 -11.70 11.93 -29.36
CA GLY A 113 -10.35 12.48 -29.20
C GLY A 113 -9.41 11.63 -28.35
N VAL A 114 -9.86 10.49 -27.80
CA VAL A 114 -8.98 9.51 -27.14
C VAL A 114 -8.49 8.48 -28.14
N LYS A 115 -7.18 8.45 -28.38
CA LYS A 115 -6.53 7.42 -29.21
C LYS A 115 -6.46 6.08 -28.49
N SER A 116 -6.10 6.09 -27.21
CA SER A 116 -6.12 4.90 -26.35
C SER A 116 -6.14 5.28 -24.88
N ALA A 117 -6.70 4.43 -24.03
CA ALA A 117 -6.52 4.51 -22.59
C ALA A 117 -6.08 3.15 -22.06
N ASN A 118 -5.01 3.12 -21.27
CA ASN A 118 -4.45 1.89 -20.74
C ASN A 118 -4.12 2.05 -19.26
N GLN A 119 -4.42 1.02 -18.48
CA GLN A 119 -3.88 0.90 -17.15
C GLN A 119 -2.36 0.69 -17.22
N THR A 120 -1.61 1.36 -16.37
CA THR A 120 -0.18 1.21 -16.17
C THR A 120 0.14 1.15 -14.68
N ASN A 121 1.28 0.53 -14.35
CA ASN A 121 1.95 0.47 -13.05
C ASN A 121 1.02 0.52 -11.83
N ALA A 122 0.80 -0.64 -11.20
CA ALA A 122 0.21 -0.65 -9.88
C ALA A 122 1.26 -0.18 -8.85
N LYS A 123 1.09 1.00 -8.23
CA LYS A 123 1.90 1.36 -7.06
C LYS A 123 1.38 0.56 -5.87
N THR A 124 2.25 -0.21 -5.25
CA THR A 124 1.92 -1.02 -4.08
C THR A 124 2.49 -0.33 -2.85
N ASN A 125 1.66 0.35 -2.07
CA ASN A 125 2.08 0.82 -0.76
C ASN A 125 2.04 -0.37 0.21
N VAL A 126 3.14 -0.61 0.91
CA VAL A 126 3.30 -1.76 1.78
C VAL A 126 3.33 -1.30 3.23
N SER A 127 2.34 -1.69 4.03
CA SER A 127 2.47 -1.61 5.49
C SER A 127 3.08 -2.91 6.02
N LEU A 128 4.35 -2.89 6.46
CA LEU A 128 5.05 -4.02 7.08
C LEU A 128 5.20 -3.80 8.59
N TYR A 129 4.56 -4.64 9.39
CA TYR A 129 4.90 -4.80 10.82
C TYR A 129 5.76 -6.05 11.02
N ASN A 130 6.92 -5.91 11.68
CA ASN A 130 7.66 -7.04 12.22
C ASN A 130 7.48 -7.08 13.75
N ILE A 131 6.61 -7.97 14.23
CA ILE A 131 6.33 -8.15 15.66
C ILE A 131 7.37 -9.11 16.24
N LYS A 132 8.29 -8.55 17.03
CA LYS A 132 9.42 -9.26 17.64
C LYS A 132 9.07 -9.75 19.05
N SER A 133 9.90 -10.62 19.61
CA SER A 133 9.80 -11.02 21.02
C SER A 133 9.98 -9.86 22.00
N TRP A 134 9.51 -10.04 23.24
CA TRP A 134 9.68 -9.08 24.34
C TRP A 134 9.01 -7.72 24.13
N GLY A 135 7.91 -7.70 23.37
CA GLY A 135 7.11 -6.48 23.20
C GLY A 135 7.79 -5.42 22.33
N LYS A 136 8.63 -5.82 21.37
CA LYS A 136 9.31 -4.92 20.42
C LYS A 136 8.73 -5.07 19.02
N TYR A 137 8.78 -4.02 18.20
CA TYR A 137 8.39 -4.10 16.79
C TYR A 137 9.30 -3.25 15.89
N THR A 138 9.23 -3.51 14.59
CA THR A 138 9.61 -2.54 13.56
C THR A 138 8.48 -2.32 12.57
N TYR A 139 8.43 -1.15 11.95
CA TYR A 139 7.41 -0.77 10.98
C TYR A 139 8.00 0.01 9.80
N THR A 140 7.46 -0.22 8.59
CA THR A 140 7.60 0.67 7.43
C THR A 140 6.30 0.68 6.60
N ASP A 141 6.06 1.79 5.91
CA ASP A 141 5.03 1.97 4.87
C ASP A 141 5.60 1.99 3.43
N SER A 142 6.89 1.70 3.27
CA SER A 142 7.60 1.72 1.98
C SER A 142 8.29 0.38 1.73
N ASP A 143 8.17 -0.11 0.50
CA ASP A 143 8.86 -1.29 -0.04
C ASP A 143 10.34 -1.02 -0.35
N GLU A 144 10.77 0.24 -0.37
CA GLU A 144 12.15 0.69 -0.59
C GLU A 144 12.92 1.00 0.71
N SER A 145 12.28 0.85 1.88
CA SER A 145 12.90 1.20 3.16
C SER A 145 14.12 0.34 3.51
N THR A 146 15.20 1.00 3.93
CA THR A 146 16.37 0.34 4.52
C THR A 146 16.19 0.10 6.03
N GLU A 147 17.08 -0.65 6.67
CA GLU A 147 17.00 -0.89 8.13
C GLU A 147 17.01 0.40 8.96
N ASN A 148 17.66 1.46 8.46
CA ASN A 148 17.73 2.76 9.13
C ASN A 148 16.43 3.55 9.03
N ASP A 149 15.59 3.24 8.04
CA ASP A 149 14.31 3.91 7.79
C ASP A 149 13.17 3.29 8.59
N LEU A 150 13.42 2.11 9.19
CA LEU A 150 12.41 1.40 9.98
C LEU A 150 12.09 2.15 11.28
N GLU A 151 10.80 2.43 11.47
CA GLU A 151 10.29 2.81 12.78
C GLU A 151 10.53 1.66 13.75
N THR A 152 11.05 1.96 14.94
CA THR A 152 11.26 1.00 16.02
C THR A 152 10.45 1.42 17.23
N GLY A 153 10.01 0.44 18.02
CA GLY A 153 9.27 0.74 19.23
C GLY A 153 8.85 -0.48 20.02
N LYS A 154 7.90 -0.25 20.93
CA LYS A 154 7.32 -1.27 21.80
C LYS A 154 5.85 -1.49 21.49
N PHE A 155 5.36 -2.71 21.72
CA PHE A 155 3.94 -3.02 21.59
C PHE A 155 3.35 -3.65 22.86
N LYS A 156 2.04 -3.46 23.04
CA LYS A 156 1.24 -4.10 24.08
C LYS A 156 -0.05 -4.64 23.46
N ILE A 157 -0.54 -5.78 23.96
CA ILE A 157 -1.80 -6.38 23.52
C ILE A 157 -2.81 -6.32 24.66
N LYS A 158 -3.98 -5.73 24.42
CA LYS A 158 -5.07 -5.66 25.40
C LYS A 158 -6.42 -5.67 24.69
N LYS A 159 -7.34 -6.53 25.13
CA LYS A 159 -8.73 -6.61 24.63
C LYS A 159 -8.82 -6.67 23.09
N GLY A 160 -8.02 -7.53 22.46
CA GLY A 160 -8.03 -7.69 21.00
C GLY A 160 -7.41 -6.52 20.22
N VAL A 161 -6.72 -5.58 20.88
CA VAL A 161 -5.99 -4.49 20.22
C VAL A 161 -4.51 -4.62 20.52
N ILE A 162 -3.67 -4.48 19.49
CA ILE A 162 -2.23 -4.31 19.60
C ILE A 162 -1.94 -2.81 19.47
N THR A 163 -1.32 -2.23 20.49
CA THR A 163 -0.91 -0.83 20.53
C THR A 163 0.60 -0.76 20.33
N PHE A 164 1.04 -0.04 19.30
CA PHE A 164 2.44 0.18 18.92
C PHE A 164 2.85 1.60 19.29
N THR A 165 3.87 1.71 20.15
CA THR A 165 4.41 2.99 20.64
C THR A 165 5.83 3.14 20.11
N PRO A 166 6.12 4.15 19.28
CA PRO A 166 7.45 4.36 18.72
C PRO A 166 8.46 4.78 19.80
N ASP A 167 9.74 4.44 19.60
CA ASP A 167 10.83 4.80 20.50
C ASP A 167 11.25 6.29 20.34
N LYS A 168 10.98 6.89 19.17
CA LYS A 168 11.17 8.33 18.87
C LYS A 168 9.82 9.05 18.77
N GLU A 169 9.83 10.37 18.64
CA GLU A 169 8.60 11.12 18.37
C GLU A 169 7.88 10.55 17.14
N GLY A 170 6.59 10.24 17.32
CA GLY A 170 5.78 9.57 16.32
C GLY A 170 4.39 9.26 16.88
N GLN A 171 3.48 8.85 16.00
CA GLN A 171 2.11 8.53 16.40
C GLN A 171 2.00 7.09 16.89
N THR A 172 1.22 6.88 17.94
CA THR A 172 0.85 5.54 18.39
C THR A 172 -0.05 4.89 17.34
N LYS A 173 0.32 3.69 16.88
CA LYS A 173 -0.44 2.93 15.87
C LYS A 173 -1.19 1.78 16.53
N LEU A 174 -2.30 1.38 15.93
CA LEU A 174 -3.15 0.29 16.41
C LEU A 174 -3.30 -0.78 15.33
N LEU A 175 -3.30 -2.05 15.75
CA LEU A 175 -3.88 -3.15 14.97
C LEU A 175 -4.94 -3.85 15.81
N TYR A 176 -5.97 -4.36 15.15
CA TYR A 176 -7.08 -5.04 15.76
C TYR A 176 -7.00 -6.54 15.45
N ILE A 177 -7.39 -7.37 16.41
CA ILE A 177 -7.43 -8.82 16.29
C ILE A 177 -8.90 -9.21 16.24
N LYS A 178 -9.36 -9.65 15.07
CA LYS A 178 -10.76 -10.02 14.80
C LYS A 178 -10.76 -11.33 14.02
N ASP A 179 -11.49 -12.32 14.51
CA ASP A 179 -11.65 -13.64 13.86
C ASP A 179 -10.34 -14.34 13.47
N GLY A 180 -9.27 -14.11 14.25
CA GLY A 180 -7.94 -14.66 13.99
C GLY A 180 -7.10 -13.89 12.97
N LEU A 181 -7.64 -12.83 12.38
CA LEU A 181 -6.97 -11.91 11.47
C LEU A 181 -6.35 -10.72 12.23
N LEU A 182 -5.34 -10.11 11.63
CA LEU A 182 -4.81 -8.81 12.03
C LEU A 182 -5.34 -7.73 11.09
N CYS A 183 -5.99 -6.73 11.65
CA CYS A 183 -6.70 -5.68 10.92
C CYS A 183 -6.10 -4.31 11.25
N GLY A 184 -6.05 -3.41 10.27
CA GLY A 184 -5.63 -2.02 10.43
C GLY A 184 -6.69 -1.14 11.10
N ASP A 185 -7.95 -1.58 11.11
CA ASP A 185 -9.10 -0.89 11.67
C ASP A 185 -10.06 -1.87 12.37
N ALA A 186 -11.03 -1.35 13.12
CA ALA A 186 -11.96 -2.15 13.92
C ALA A 186 -12.97 -2.94 13.07
N ASP A 187 -13.28 -2.44 11.87
CA ASP A 187 -14.22 -3.06 10.94
C ASP A 187 -13.55 -4.18 10.12
N CYS A 188 -12.22 -4.15 10.06
CA CYS A 188 -11.33 -5.03 9.31
C CYS A 188 -11.36 -4.80 7.80
N ASN A 189 -11.44 -3.53 7.38
CA ASN A 189 -11.32 -3.16 5.96
C ASN A 189 -9.88 -3.29 5.46
N LYS A 190 -8.89 -3.08 6.33
CA LYS A 190 -7.46 -3.30 6.04
C LYS A 190 -6.95 -4.58 6.70
N ILE A 191 -6.75 -5.67 5.95
CA ILE A 191 -6.28 -6.95 6.50
C ILE A 191 -4.78 -7.13 6.30
N PHE A 192 -4.06 -7.54 7.34
CA PHE A 192 -2.64 -7.89 7.28
C PHE A 192 -2.47 -9.40 7.12
N ALA A 193 -1.77 -9.81 6.07
CA ALA A 193 -1.35 -11.18 5.83
C ALA A 193 0.00 -11.45 6.49
N LYS A 194 0.20 -12.67 6.99
CA LYS A 194 1.48 -13.08 7.56
C LYS A 194 2.49 -13.37 6.44
N SER A 195 3.73 -12.92 6.61
CA SER A 195 4.84 -13.20 5.70
C SER A 195 6.00 -13.93 6.39
N THR A 196 6.82 -14.62 5.60
CA THR A 196 8.01 -15.37 6.00
C THR A 196 9.23 -14.50 6.28
N SER A 197 9.38 -13.35 5.61
CA SER A 197 10.57 -12.50 5.74
C SER A 197 10.33 -11.01 5.50
N THR A 198 9.54 -10.66 4.49
CA THR A 198 9.33 -9.30 3.97
C THR A 198 7.98 -9.24 3.27
N CYS A 199 7.47 -8.06 2.92
CA CYS A 199 6.28 -7.97 2.08
C CYS A 199 6.60 -8.18 0.60
N THR A 200 7.27 -9.29 0.30
CA THR A 200 7.28 -9.85 -1.05
C THR A 200 5.99 -10.65 -1.19
N SER A 201 5.23 -10.39 -2.26
CA SER A 201 4.10 -11.26 -2.62
C SER A 201 4.57 -12.71 -2.59
N PRO A 202 3.73 -13.67 -2.13
CA PRO A 202 4.01 -15.06 -2.41
C PRO A 202 4.12 -15.15 -3.93
N GLN A 203 5.30 -15.51 -4.45
CA GLN A 203 5.36 -16.01 -5.81
C GLN A 203 4.41 -17.20 -5.82
N THR A 204 3.27 -17.05 -6.49
CA THR A 204 2.53 -18.20 -6.97
C THR A 204 3.46 -18.85 -7.98
N ASP A 205 4.21 -19.84 -7.51
CA ASP A 205 4.79 -20.84 -8.39
C ASP A 205 3.61 -21.44 -9.17
N GLU A 206 3.59 -21.22 -10.49
CA GLU A 206 2.70 -21.91 -11.44
C GLU A 206 2.80 -23.44 -11.30
#